data_AF-A0A2K5Q7N7-F1
#
_entry.id   AF-A0A2K5Q7N7-F1
#
_cell.length_a   1.000
_cell.length_b   1.000
_cell.length_c   1.000
_cell.angle_alpha   90.00
_cell.angle_beta   90.00
_cell.angle_gamma   90.00
#
_symmetry.space_group_name_H-M   'P 1'
#
loop_
_entity.id
_entity.type
_entity.pdbx_description
1 polymer ?
#
loop_
_entity_poly.entity_id
_entity_poly.type
_entity_poly.pdbx_seq_one_letter_code
_entity_poly.pdbx_strand_id
1 'polypeptide(L)'
;MAVLAALLRGGSRSPLLRRLLQEIRYVERSYVSQPTLKEVVIASAVRTPIGSFLGSLSLLPATKLGSIAIQGAIEKAGIPKEEVKEAYMGNVLQGGTGQAPTRQAVLGAGLPISTPCTTINKVCASGMKAIMMASQNLMCGHQDVMVAGGMESMSNVPYVMNRGATPYGGVKLEDLIVKDGLTDVYNKIHMGNCAENTAKKLNIGRDEQDTYAINSYTRSKTAWEAGKFADEVIPVTVTVKGKPDVVVKEDEEYKRVDFSKVPKLKTVFQKENGTVTAANASTLNDGAAAVVLMTADAAERLNVKPLARIVAFADAAVEPIDFPIAPAYAVPMVLKDAGLKKEDIAMWEVNEAFSLVVLANIKMLEIDPQKVNINGGAVSLGHPIGMSGARIVVHLAHALKKGEYGLASICNGGGGASAMLIQKL
;
A
#
# COMPACT_ATOMS: atom_id res chain seq x y z
N MET A 1 0.42 36.88 -43.90
CA MET A 1 -0.46 36.11 -44.82
C MET A 1 -0.60 36.77 -46.20
N ALA A 2 -0.91 38.07 -46.31
CA ALA A 2 -1.09 38.73 -47.63
C ALA A 2 0.17 38.81 -48.52
N VAL A 3 1.36 38.91 -47.93
CA VAL A 3 2.65 38.92 -48.65
C VAL A 3 3.00 37.54 -49.24
N LEU A 4 2.52 36.46 -48.62
CA LEU A 4 2.83 35.08 -49.03
C LEU A 4 2.00 34.63 -50.26
N ALA A 5 0.80 35.20 -50.43
CA ALA A 5 -0.07 34.91 -51.57
C ALA A 5 0.46 35.52 -52.89
N ALA A 6 1.20 36.63 -52.82
CA ALA A 6 1.81 37.27 -53.99
C ALA A 6 2.97 36.44 -54.59
N LEU A 7 3.69 35.68 -53.76
CA LEU A 7 4.80 34.81 -54.19
C LEU A 7 4.33 33.49 -54.85
N LEU A 8 3.07 33.10 -54.67
CA LEU A 8 2.51 31.85 -55.21
C LEU A 8 1.91 31.98 -56.62
N ARG A 9 1.67 33.21 -57.11
CA ARG A 9 1.12 33.45 -58.46
C ARG A 9 2.19 33.61 -59.56
N GLY A 10 3.45 33.83 -59.19
CA GLY A 10 4.57 33.84 -60.12
C GLY A 10 5.21 32.45 -60.17
N GLY A 11 5.04 31.73 -61.27
CA GLY A 11 5.46 30.34 -61.47
C GLY A 11 6.98 30.08 -61.46
N SER A 12 7.72 30.55 -60.47
CA SER A 12 9.11 30.18 -60.28
C SER A 12 9.22 28.96 -59.38
N ARG A 13 9.69 27.85 -59.98
CA ARG A 13 10.14 26.64 -59.27
C ARG A 13 11.47 26.93 -58.56
N SER A 14 11.47 27.82 -57.57
CA SER A 14 12.66 28.12 -56.79
C SER A 14 12.95 26.97 -55.81
N PRO A 15 14.14 26.32 -55.88
CA PRO A 15 14.54 25.29 -54.92
C PRO A 15 14.55 25.78 -53.47
N LEU A 16 14.74 27.08 -53.27
CA LEU A 16 14.72 27.75 -51.97
C LEU A 16 13.34 27.72 -51.30
N LEU A 17 12.25 27.86 -52.07
CA LEU A 17 10.89 27.84 -51.52
C LEU A 17 10.47 26.42 -51.11
N ARG A 18 10.94 25.40 -51.86
CA ARG A 18 10.78 23.99 -51.45
C ARG A 18 11.58 23.68 -50.19
N ARG A 19 12.82 24.16 -50.08
CA ARG A 19 13.64 24.01 -48.87
C ARG A 19 13.00 24.69 -47.66
N LEU A 20 12.47 25.90 -47.82
CA LEU A 20 11.78 26.62 -46.75
C LEU A 20 10.51 25.89 -46.30
N LEU A 21 9.72 25.32 -47.23
CA LEU A 21 8.54 24.51 -46.90
C LEU A 21 8.90 23.15 -46.28
N GLN A 22 10.07 22.59 -46.60
CA GLN A 22 10.59 21.35 -46.02
C GLN A 22 11.15 21.59 -44.62
N GLU A 23 11.81 22.72 -44.39
CA GLU A 23 12.26 23.22 -43.09
C GLU A 23 11.06 23.56 -42.19
N ILE A 24 10.04 24.25 -42.70
CA ILE A 24 8.81 24.55 -41.94
C ILE A 24 8.06 23.26 -41.56
N ARG A 25 8.03 22.23 -42.43
CA ARG A 25 7.49 20.90 -42.08
C ARG A 25 8.35 20.14 -41.07
N TYR A 26 9.62 20.50 -40.90
CA TYR A 26 10.53 19.90 -39.92
C TYR A 26 10.42 20.55 -38.54
N VAL A 27 9.90 21.77 -38.45
CA VAL A 27 9.79 22.55 -37.20
C VAL A 27 8.49 22.26 -36.42
N GLU A 28 7.52 21.54 -36.99
CA GLU A 28 6.29 21.08 -36.30
C GLU A 28 6.26 19.56 -36.01
N ARG A 29 7.41 18.96 -35.71
CA ARG A 29 7.44 17.73 -34.93
C ARG A 29 7.98 18.05 -33.55
N SER A 30 7.10 18.56 -32.70
CA SER A 30 7.26 18.40 -31.26
C SER A 30 7.30 16.90 -30.98
N TYR A 31 8.52 16.35 -30.88
CA TYR A 31 8.72 15.04 -30.29
C TYR A 31 8.19 15.13 -28.86
N VAL A 32 6.98 14.64 -28.63
CA VAL A 32 6.50 14.42 -27.26
C VAL A 32 7.40 13.33 -26.71
N SER A 33 8.36 13.72 -25.87
CA SER A 33 9.33 12.80 -25.27
C SER A 33 8.71 11.93 -24.16
N GLN A 34 7.41 12.05 -23.93
CA GLN A 34 6.67 11.30 -22.92
C GLN A 34 5.54 10.48 -23.57
N PRO A 35 5.37 9.21 -23.19
CA PRO A 35 4.28 8.39 -23.69
C PRO A 35 2.92 8.97 -23.27
N THR A 36 1.94 8.97 -24.17
CA THR A 36 0.54 9.27 -23.84
C THR A 36 -0.08 8.03 -23.21
N LEU A 37 -0.17 8.01 -21.88
CA LEU A 37 -0.71 6.88 -21.10
C LEU A 37 -2.20 7.07 -20.79
N LYS A 38 -2.91 5.97 -20.54
CA LYS A 38 -4.29 6.00 -20.05
C LYS A 38 -4.34 6.54 -18.62
N GLU A 39 -5.33 7.38 -18.33
CA GLU A 39 -5.62 7.80 -16.96
C GLU A 39 -6.20 6.63 -16.15
N VAL A 40 -5.71 6.45 -14.92
CA VAL A 40 -6.13 5.38 -14.00
C VAL A 40 -6.92 5.95 -12.84
N VAL A 41 -8.08 5.36 -12.57
CA VAL A 41 -8.97 5.74 -11.49
C VAL A 41 -9.28 4.58 -10.55
N ILE A 42 -9.52 4.90 -9.29
CA ILE A 42 -10.01 3.99 -8.25
C ILE A 42 -11.53 4.07 -8.26
N ALA A 43 -12.20 3.01 -8.71
CA ALA A 43 -13.66 2.91 -8.72
C ALA A 43 -14.24 2.57 -7.34
N SER A 44 -13.56 1.70 -6.60
CA SER A 44 -13.92 1.34 -5.23
C SER A 44 -12.69 0.90 -4.45
N ALA A 45 -12.81 0.92 -3.13
CA ALA A 45 -11.74 0.58 -2.22
C ALA A 45 -12.36 0.05 -0.93
N VAL A 46 -12.04 -1.19 -0.53
CA VAL A 46 -12.53 -1.77 0.72
C VAL A 46 -11.49 -2.66 1.38
N ARG A 47 -11.72 -3.01 2.64
CA ARG A 47 -10.90 -3.92 3.43
C ARG A 47 -11.74 -4.71 4.42
N THR A 48 -11.20 -5.83 4.86
CA THR A 48 -11.68 -6.49 6.08
C THR A 48 -11.33 -5.63 7.30
N PRO A 49 -11.93 -5.91 8.47
CA PRO A 49 -11.31 -5.52 9.73
C PRO A 49 -9.92 -6.16 9.83
N ILE A 50 -9.07 -5.58 10.67
CA ILE A 50 -7.79 -6.15 11.03
C ILE A 50 -7.97 -6.95 12.33
N GLY A 51 -7.71 -8.25 12.25
CA GLY A 51 -7.68 -9.14 13.40
C GLY A 51 -6.32 -9.09 14.09
N SER A 52 -6.29 -9.20 15.41
CA SER A 52 -5.05 -9.39 16.16
C SER A 52 -4.45 -10.77 15.90
N PHE A 53 -3.15 -10.92 16.14
CA PHE A 53 -2.47 -12.23 16.09
C PHE A 53 -3.17 -13.26 16.97
N LEU A 54 -3.50 -14.41 16.37
CA LEU A 54 -4.27 -15.49 16.99
C LEU A 54 -5.63 -15.03 17.58
N GLY A 55 -6.18 -13.94 17.02
CA GLY A 55 -7.40 -13.27 17.46
C GLY A 55 -8.60 -13.60 16.59
N SER A 56 -9.44 -12.59 16.38
CA SER A 56 -10.79 -12.72 15.81
C SER A 56 -10.85 -13.34 14.40
N LEU A 57 -9.84 -13.10 13.56
CA LEU A 57 -9.78 -13.59 12.18
C LEU A 57 -8.83 -14.76 11.95
N SER A 58 -8.20 -15.27 13.02
CA SER A 58 -7.13 -16.27 12.94
C SER A 58 -7.55 -17.62 12.32
N LEU A 59 -8.84 -17.94 12.30
CA LEU A 59 -9.37 -19.16 11.67
C LEU A 59 -9.48 -19.05 10.15
N LEU A 60 -9.34 -17.86 9.57
CA LEU A 60 -9.48 -17.64 8.14
C LEU A 60 -8.09 -17.57 7.48
N PRO A 61 -7.84 -18.34 6.41
CA PRO A 61 -6.60 -18.22 5.66
C PRO A 61 -6.55 -16.88 4.92
N ALA A 62 -5.33 -16.40 4.62
CA ALA A 62 -5.10 -15.15 3.91
C ALA A 62 -5.90 -15.05 2.60
N THR A 63 -6.00 -16.16 1.86
CA THR A 63 -6.74 -16.24 0.60
C THR A 63 -8.24 -16.03 0.78
N LYS A 64 -8.82 -16.49 1.90
CA LYS A 64 -10.25 -16.24 2.20
C LYS A 64 -10.51 -14.80 2.59
N LEU A 65 -9.62 -14.18 3.37
CA LEU A 65 -9.67 -12.74 3.66
C LEU A 65 -9.58 -11.93 2.35
N GLY A 66 -8.65 -12.33 1.46
CA GLY A 66 -8.51 -11.78 0.12
C GLY A 66 -9.80 -11.89 -0.70
N SER A 67 -10.46 -13.06 -0.73
CA SER A 67 -11.74 -13.23 -1.42
C SER A 67 -12.81 -12.27 -0.90
N ILE A 68 -12.91 -12.10 0.42
CA ILE A 68 -13.91 -11.21 1.03
C ILE A 68 -13.65 -9.76 0.60
N ALA A 69 -12.41 -9.28 0.68
CA ALA A 69 -12.04 -7.94 0.25
C ALA A 69 -12.29 -7.71 -1.25
N ILE A 70 -11.90 -8.66 -2.12
CA ILE A 70 -12.12 -8.58 -3.57
C ILE A 70 -13.62 -8.51 -3.87
N GLN A 71 -14.41 -9.39 -3.26
CA GLN A 71 -15.86 -9.42 -3.45
C GLN A 71 -16.49 -8.09 -3.04
N GLY A 72 -16.19 -7.60 -1.84
CA GLY A 72 -16.73 -6.32 -1.37
C GLY A 72 -16.29 -5.14 -2.22
N ALA A 73 -15.07 -5.15 -2.78
CA ALA A 73 -14.61 -4.09 -3.68
C ALA A 73 -15.45 -4.05 -4.95
N ILE A 74 -15.69 -5.21 -5.58
CA ILE A 74 -16.50 -5.29 -6.81
C ILE A 74 -17.95 -4.90 -6.54
N GLU A 75 -18.53 -5.37 -5.43
CA GLU A 75 -19.89 -5.01 -5.02
C GLU A 75 -20.01 -3.50 -4.79
N LYS A 76 -19.04 -2.87 -4.10
CA LYS A 76 -19.01 -1.42 -3.86
C LYS A 76 -18.76 -0.62 -5.15
N ALA A 77 -18.05 -1.17 -6.13
CA ALA A 77 -17.89 -0.56 -7.46
C ALA A 77 -19.16 -0.63 -8.31
N GLY A 78 -20.06 -1.57 -8.03
CA GLY A 78 -21.30 -1.75 -8.79
C GLY A 78 -21.10 -2.29 -10.20
N ILE A 79 -20.03 -3.07 -10.44
CA ILE A 79 -19.72 -3.66 -11.75
C ILE A 79 -19.94 -5.17 -11.79
N PRO A 80 -20.22 -5.77 -12.95
CA PRO A 80 -20.20 -7.22 -13.14
C PRO A 80 -18.81 -7.79 -12.83
N LYS A 81 -18.74 -9.00 -12.24
CA LYS A 81 -17.46 -9.66 -11.93
C LYS A 81 -16.66 -9.97 -13.20
N GLU A 82 -17.36 -10.18 -14.31
CA GLU A 82 -16.84 -10.44 -15.65
C GLU A 82 -16.11 -9.23 -16.25
N GLU A 83 -16.34 -8.04 -15.69
CA GLU A 83 -15.58 -6.87 -16.10
C GLU A 83 -14.15 -6.90 -15.58
N VAL A 84 -13.84 -7.60 -14.49
CA VAL A 84 -12.47 -7.69 -13.97
C VAL A 84 -11.61 -8.57 -14.86
N LYS A 85 -10.63 -7.96 -15.53
CA LYS A 85 -9.80 -8.66 -16.52
C LYS A 85 -8.60 -9.35 -15.91
N GLU A 86 -8.00 -8.80 -14.86
CA GLU A 86 -6.80 -9.34 -14.21
C GLU A 86 -6.70 -8.86 -12.74
N ALA A 87 -6.02 -9.63 -11.90
CA ALA A 87 -5.90 -9.31 -10.47
C ALA A 87 -4.49 -9.50 -9.89
N TYR A 88 -4.02 -8.49 -9.14
CA TYR A 88 -2.76 -8.54 -8.39
C TYR A 88 -2.99 -8.38 -6.89
N MET A 89 -2.51 -9.34 -6.09
CA MET A 89 -2.59 -9.25 -4.63
C MET A 89 -1.19 -9.37 -4.01
N GLY A 90 -0.85 -8.41 -3.16
CA GLY A 90 0.32 -8.48 -2.30
C GLY A 90 0.15 -9.52 -1.19
N ASN A 91 1.11 -10.43 -1.02
CA ASN A 91 1.12 -11.43 0.07
C ASN A 91 2.56 -11.87 0.30
N VAL A 92 3.07 -11.62 1.52
CA VAL A 92 4.50 -11.81 1.82
C VAL A 92 4.79 -13.25 2.22
N LEU A 93 4.04 -13.78 3.18
CA LEU A 93 4.30 -15.08 3.79
C LEU A 93 3.42 -16.14 3.13
N GLN A 94 3.86 -16.61 1.95
CA GLN A 94 3.11 -17.51 1.08
C GLN A 94 3.29 -19.00 1.45
N GLY A 95 4.14 -19.31 2.43
CA GLY A 95 4.39 -20.68 2.88
C GLY A 95 3.11 -21.34 3.41
N GLY A 96 2.75 -22.51 2.89
CA GLY A 96 1.60 -23.28 3.38
C GLY A 96 0.22 -22.79 2.91
N THR A 97 0.13 -21.69 2.15
CA THR A 97 -1.16 -21.16 1.66
C THR A 97 -1.74 -21.92 0.46
N GLY A 98 -1.03 -22.93 -0.06
CA GLY A 98 -1.37 -23.63 -1.30
C GLY A 98 -0.92 -22.89 -2.57
N GLN A 99 -1.20 -23.49 -3.74
CA GLN A 99 -0.76 -22.96 -5.03
C GLN A 99 -1.49 -21.66 -5.40
N ALA A 100 -0.75 -20.68 -5.94
CA ALA A 100 -1.26 -19.42 -6.49
C ALA A 100 -2.26 -18.68 -5.56
N PRO A 101 -1.80 -18.09 -4.44
CA PRO A 101 -2.68 -17.47 -3.45
C PRO A 101 -3.66 -16.44 -4.02
N THR A 102 -3.21 -15.56 -4.94
CA THR A 102 -4.10 -14.59 -5.60
C THR A 102 -5.21 -15.28 -6.38
N ARG A 103 -4.89 -16.40 -7.05
CA ARG A 103 -5.88 -17.16 -7.82
C ARG A 103 -6.94 -17.80 -6.92
N GLN A 104 -6.53 -18.31 -5.76
CA GLN A 104 -7.48 -18.79 -4.75
C GLN A 104 -8.40 -17.67 -4.27
N ALA A 105 -7.86 -16.49 -3.99
CA ALA A 105 -8.64 -15.34 -3.54
C ALA A 105 -9.68 -14.89 -4.60
N VAL A 106 -9.24 -14.78 -5.86
CA VAL A 106 -10.07 -14.38 -7.01
C VAL A 106 -11.19 -15.38 -7.28
N LEU A 107 -10.88 -16.67 -7.37
CA LEU A 107 -11.90 -17.71 -7.57
C LEU A 107 -12.82 -17.84 -6.35
N GLY A 108 -12.29 -17.69 -5.14
CA GLY A 108 -13.08 -17.69 -3.91
C GLY A 108 -14.01 -16.49 -3.76
N ALA A 109 -13.76 -15.39 -4.47
CA ALA A 109 -14.66 -14.25 -4.63
C ALA A 109 -15.69 -14.46 -5.77
N GLY A 110 -15.61 -15.58 -6.49
CA GLY A 110 -16.53 -15.93 -7.57
C GLY A 110 -16.28 -15.16 -8.87
N LEU A 111 -15.05 -14.70 -9.13
CA LEU A 111 -14.69 -14.13 -10.43
C LEU A 111 -14.54 -15.24 -11.48
N PRO A 112 -14.62 -14.91 -12.78
CA PRO A 112 -14.47 -15.88 -13.85
C PRO A 112 -13.14 -16.64 -13.80
N ILE A 113 -13.19 -17.89 -14.27
CA ILE A 113 -11.97 -18.70 -14.46
C ILE A 113 -11.00 -18.07 -15.49
N SER A 114 -11.47 -17.18 -16.35
CA SER A 114 -10.63 -16.48 -17.32
C SER A 114 -9.76 -15.37 -16.72
N THR A 115 -10.01 -14.91 -15.49
CA THR A 115 -9.29 -13.78 -14.87
C THR A 115 -7.86 -14.19 -14.45
N PRO A 116 -6.78 -13.72 -15.11
CA PRO A 116 -5.41 -14.03 -14.72
C PRO A 116 -5.06 -13.42 -13.36
N CYS A 117 -4.10 -14.04 -12.67
CA CYS A 117 -3.79 -13.72 -11.28
C CYS A 117 -2.28 -13.76 -11.03
N THR A 118 -1.76 -12.75 -10.33
CA THR A 118 -0.36 -12.72 -9.89
C THR A 118 -0.26 -12.38 -8.40
N THR A 119 0.57 -13.10 -7.67
CA THR A 119 0.88 -12.81 -6.25
C THR A 119 2.19 -12.04 -6.16
N ILE A 120 2.15 -10.87 -5.51
CA ILE A 120 3.27 -9.93 -5.46
C ILE A 120 3.89 -9.96 -4.06
N ASN A 121 5.23 -9.97 -4.00
CA ASN A 121 5.97 -9.82 -2.75
C ASN A 121 7.01 -8.70 -2.89
N LYS A 122 6.76 -7.59 -2.20
CA LYS A 122 7.71 -6.51 -1.88
C LYS A 122 7.68 -6.23 -0.37
N VAL A 123 7.66 -7.30 0.43
CA VAL A 123 7.51 -7.28 1.90
C VAL A 123 6.33 -6.37 2.30
N CYS A 124 6.49 -5.46 3.27
CA CYS A 124 5.41 -4.58 3.74
C CYS A 124 4.79 -3.71 2.62
N ALA A 125 5.54 -3.40 1.56
CA ALA A 125 5.06 -2.60 0.43
C ALA A 125 4.24 -3.41 -0.59
N SER A 126 4.05 -4.71 -0.40
CA SER A 126 3.41 -5.61 -1.39
C SER A 126 2.05 -5.13 -1.85
N GLY A 127 1.17 -4.72 -0.93
CA GLY A 127 -0.17 -4.25 -1.26
C GLY A 127 -0.16 -2.99 -2.13
N MET A 128 0.73 -2.04 -1.84
CA MET A 128 0.88 -0.83 -2.64
C MET A 128 1.51 -1.15 -4.00
N LYS A 129 2.53 -2.02 -4.02
CA LYS A 129 3.19 -2.42 -5.26
C LYS A 129 2.26 -3.15 -6.22
N ALA A 130 1.33 -3.94 -5.71
CA ALA A 130 0.27 -4.55 -6.51
C ALA A 130 -0.61 -3.48 -7.21
N ILE A 131 -1.01 -2.43 -6.50
CA ILE A 131 -1.75 -1.29 -7.07
C ILE A 131 -0.92 -0.56 -8.12
N MET A 132 0.37 -0.32 -7.86
CA MET A 132 1.28 0.33 -8.83
C MET A 132 1.40 -0.50 -10.12
N MET A 133 1.65 -1.80 -10.02
CA MET A 133 1.81 -2.69 -11.18
C MET A 133 0.51 -2.84 -11.97
N ALA A 134 -0.64 -2.91 -11.29
CA ALA A 134 -1.94 -2.91 -11.96
C ALA A 134 -2.19 -1.56 -12.68
N SER A 135 -1.82 -0.44 -12.05
CA SER A 135 -1.92 0.89 -12.67
C SER A 135 -1.05 1.00 -13.93
N GLN A 136 0.16 0.46 -13.92
CA GLN A 136 1.02 0.41 -15.11
C GLN A 136 0.38 -0.41 -16.25
N ASN A 137 -0.24 -1.53 -15.93
CA ASN A 137 -0.93 -2.39 -16.89
C ASN A 137 -2.12 -1.65 -17.55
N LEU A 138 -2.91 -0.92 -16.74
CA LEU A 138 -3.99 -0.04 -17.20
C LEU A 138 -3.47 1.16 -18.03
N MET A 139 -2.40 1.82 -17.58
CA MET A 139 -1.75 2.95 -18.28
C MET A 139 -1.29 2.56 -19.69
N CYS A 140 -0.75 1.35 -19.85
CA CYS A 140 -0.35 0.78 -21.13
C CYS A 140 -1.54 0.32 -22.00
N GLY A 141 -2.76 0.29 -21.45
CA GLY A 141 -3.96 -0.16 -22.16
C GLY A 141 -4.01 -1.66 -22.46
N HIS A 142 -3.23 -2.48 -21.74
CA HIS A 142 -3.29 -3.93 -21.90
C HIS A 142 -4.54 -4.54 -21.23
N GLN A 143 -5.00 -3.91 -20.15
CA GLN A 143 -6.29 -4.17 -19.51
C GLN A 143 -7.03 -2.85 -19.30
N ASP A 144 -8.35 -2.91 -19.11
CA ASP A 144 -9.19 -1.75 -18.87
C ASP A 144 -9.81 -1.70 -17.47
N VAL A 145 -9.99 -2.87 -16.82
CA VAL A 145 -10.44 -3.03 -15.43
C VAL A 145 -9.63 -4.12 -14.73
N MET A 146 -9.09 -3.81 -13.56
CA MET A 146 -8.30 -4.73 -12.73
C MET A 146 -8.67 -4.63 -11.26
N VAL A 147 -8.42 -5.71 -10.51
CA VAL A 147 -8.44 -5.67 -9.04
C VAL A 147 -7.00 -5.68 -8.53
N ALA A 148 -6.68 -4.80 -7.60
CA ALA A 148 -5.39 -4.79 -6.94
C ALA A 148 -5.55 -4.69 -5.42
N GLY A 149 -4.59 -5.19 -4.65
CA GLY A 149 -4.70 -5.12 -3.20
C GLY A 149 -3.61 -5.89 -2.49
N GLY A 150 -3.91 -6.30 -1.26
CA GLY A 150 -3.02 -7.11 -0.45
C GLY A 150 -3.74 -7.89 0.64
N MET A 151 -3.17 -9.01 1.04
CA MET A 151 -3.71 -9.92 2.05
C MET A 151 -2.59 -10.57 2.84
N GLU A 152 -2.83 -10.79 4.13
CA GLU A 152 -1.93 -11.55 4.98
C GLU A 152 -2.76 -12.22 6.08
N SER A 153 -2.35 -13.43 6.46
CA SER A 153 -2.78 -14.02 7.73
C SER A 153 -1.55 -14.50 8.47
N MET A 154 -1.02 -13.62 9.32
CA MET A 154 0.16 -13.93 10.12
C MET A 154 -0.13 -15.04 11.12
N SER A 155 -1.39 -15.16 11.59
CA SER A 155 -1.84 -16.24 12.48
C SER A 155 -1.69 -17.65 11.88
N ASN A 156 -1.73 -17.77 10.55
CA ASN A 156 -1.66 -19.05 9.84
C ASN A 156 -0.29 -19.34 9.22
N VAL A 157 0.71 -18.49 9.48
CA VAL A 157 2.06 -18.70 8.96
C VAL A 157 2.70 -19.91 9.65
N PRO A 158 3.22 -20.89 8.89
CA PRO A 158 3.74 -22.12 9.47
C PRO A 158 5.18 -21.97 9.95
N TYR A 159 5.63 -22.95 10.72
CA TYR A 159 7.04 -23.25 10.91
C TYR A 159 7.58 -24.07 9.74
N VAL A 160 8.89 -24.02 9.49
CA VAL A 160 9.56 -24.80 8.44
C VAL A 160 10.67 -25.70 8.97
N MET A 161 10.89 -26.79 8.23
CA MET A 161 12.02 -27.69 8.36
C MET A 161 12.77 -27.76 7.02
N ASN A 162 14.10 -27.68 7.04
CA ASN A 162 14.89 -27.85 5.83
C ASN A 162 14.69 -29.25 5.24
N ARG A 163 14.64 -29.35 3.91
CA ARG A 163 14.65 -30.63 3.21
C ARG A 163 16.04 -31.27 3.31
N GLY A 164 16.11 -32.56 3.62
CA GLY A 164 17.35 -33.31 3.63
C GLY A 164 17.43 -34.28 4.81
N ALA A 165 18.64 -34.77 5.09
CA ALA A 165 18.90 -35.61 6.25
C ALA A 165 18.80 -34.78 7.54
N THR A 166 18.05 -35.28 8.53
CA THR A 166 17.99 -34.67 9.86
C THR A 166 19.36 -34.81 10.54
N PRO A 167 20.03 -33.71 10.92
CA PRO A 167 21.35 -33.77 11.55
C PRO A 167 21.32 -34.53 12.89
N TYR A 168 22.38 -35.29 13.17
CA TYR A 168 22.60 -35.86 14.50
C TYR A 168 22.72 -34.74 15.55
N GLY A 169 22.01 -34.87 16.67
CA GLY A 169 21.93 -33.82 17.71
C GLY A 169 20.69 -32.92 17.63
N GLY A 170 19.88 -33.03 16.56
CA GLY A 170 18.55 -32.41 16.48
C GLY A 170 18.42 -31.33 15.41
N VAL A 171 17.20 -30.84 15.23
CA VAL A 171 16.84 -29.80 14.25
C VAL A 171 15.98 -28.73 14.92
N LYS A 172 16.18 -27.48 14.52
CA LYS A 172 15.31 -26.36 14.91
C LYS A 172 14.30 -26.12 13.80
N LEU A 173 13.01 -26.15 14.13
CA LEU A 173 11.97 -25.65 13.24
C LEU A 173 11.96 -24.11 13.31
N GLU A 174 12.05 -23.46 12.16
CA GLU A 174 12.12 -22.00 12.08
C GLU A 174 10.73 -21.41 11.85
N ASP A 175 10.38 -20.36 12.58
CA ASP A 175 9.15 -19.60 12.37
C ASP A 175 9.29 -18.70 11.13
N LEU A 176 8.41 -18.84 10.13
CA LEU A 176 8.49 -18.05 8.91
C LEU A 176 8.14 -16.56 9.12
N ILE A 177 7.36 -16.20 10.14
CA ILE A 177 7.13 -14.78 10.47
C ILE A 177 8.47 -14.12 10.78
N VAL A 178 9.26 -14.76 11.64
CA VAL A 178 10.59 -14.26 12.01
C VAL A 178 11.54 -14.37 10.83
N LYS A 179 11.64 -15.55 10.21
CA LYS A 179 12.65 -15.85 9.20
C LYS A 179 12.47 -15.07 7.89
N ASP A 180 11.28 -15.14 7.31
CA ASP A 180 11.00 -14.59 5.97
C ASP A 180 10.35 -13.21 6.03
N GLY A 181 9.70 -12.88 7.15
CA GLY A 181 9.01 -11.60 7.32
C GLY A 181 9.83 -10.52 8.00
N LEU A 182 10.46 -10.84 9.14
CA LEU A 182 10.91 -9.82 10.11
C LEU A 182 12.41 -9.82 10.43
N THR A 183 13.21 -10.67 9.78
CA THR A 183 14.67 -10.71 9.95
C THR A 183 15.35 -10.07 8.75
N ASP A 184 16.21 -9.10 8.99
CA ASP A 184 17.08 -8.56 7.95
C ASP A 184 18.14 -9.60 7.60
N VAL A 185 18.19 -10.01 6.33
CA VAL A 185 19.09 -11.09 5.88
C VAL A 185 20.56 -10.71 6.01
N TYR A 186 20.88 -9.42 5.83
CA TYR A 186 22.27 -8.94 5.76
C TYR A 186 22.85 -8.71 7.16
N ASN A 187 22.08 -8.06 8.03
CA ASN A 187 22.48 -7.73 9.40
C ASN A 187 22.14 -8.85 10.39
N LYS A 188 21.28 -9.80 10.03
CA LYS A 188 20.83 -10.93 10.88
C LYS A 188 20.20 -10.47 12.19
N ILE A 189 19.44 -9.37 12.14
CA ILE A 189 18.73 -8.76 13.26
C ILE A 189 17.25 -8.55 12.90
N HIS A 190 16.41 -8.36 13.91
CA HIS A 190 15.00 -8.08 13.70
C HIS A 190 14.80 -6.68 13.07
N MET A 191 13.70 -6.46 12.34
CA MET A 191 13.32 -5.12 11.83
C MET A 191 13.29 -4.05 12.92
N GLY A 192 12.91 -4.44 14.14
CA GLY A 192 12.91 -3.56 15.32
C GLY A 192 14.31 -3.07 15.71
N ASN A 193 15.36 -3.88 15.53
CA ASN A 193 16.74 -3.43 15.74
C ASN A 193 17.20 -2.42 14.67
N CYS A 194 16.69 -2.54 13.44
CA CYS A 194 16.95 -1.56 12.39
C CYS A 194 16.28 -0.21 12.72
N ALA A 195 15.07 -0.24 13.29
CA ALA A 195 14.41 0.95 13.80
C ALA A 195 15.22 1.62 14.93
N GLU A 196 15.77 0.85 15.88
CA GLU A 196 16.66 1.37 16.94
C GLU A 196 17.91 2.07 16.37
N ASN A 197 18.51 1.52 15.31
CA ASN A 197 19.64 2.15 14.62
C ASN A 197 19.25 3.54 14.06
N THR A 198 18.09 3.67 13.43
CA THR A 198 17.61 4.96 12.95
C THR A 198 17.23 5.90 14.10
N ALA A 199 16.61 5.40 15.17
CA ALA A 199 16.30 6.18 16.37
C ALA A 199 17.56 6.83 16.95
N LYS A 200 18.66 6.07 17.02
CA LYS A 200 19.97 6.58 17.42
C LYS A 200 20.53 7.62 16.45
N LYS A 201 20.51 7.36 15.13
CA LYS A 201 21.06 8.29 14.11
C LYS A 201 20.33 9.62 14.06
N LEU A 202 19.01 9.61 14.27
CA LEU A 202 18.16 10.80 14.18
C LEU A 202 17.80 11.39 15.54
N ASN A 203 18.36 10.87 16.64
CA ASN A 203 18.08 11.29 18.01
C ASN A 203 16.57 11.34 18.33
N ILE A 204 15.84 10.27 18.00
CA ILE A 204 14.40 10.14 18.29
C ILE A 204 14.25 9.32 19.57
N GLY A 205 13.88 9.99 20.65
CA GLY A 205 13.83 9.40 21.99
C GLY A 205 12.66 8.44 22.22
N ARG A 206 12.73 7.71 23.33
CA ARG A 206 11.65 6.82 23.80
C ARG A 206 10.33 7.58 24.03
N ASP A 207 10.40 8.71 24.71
CA ASP A 207 9.20 9.48 25.07
C ASP A 207 8.46 10.00 23.84
N GLU A 208 9.19 10.38 22.78
CA GLU A 208 8.61 10.80 21.51
C GLU A 208 7.87 9.65 20.82
N GLN A 209 8.47 8.45 20.79
CA GLN A 209 7.86 7.27 20.18
C GLN A 209 6.61 6.80 20.94
N ASP A 210 6.64 6.85 22.27
CA ASP A 210 5.49 6.52 23.12
C ASP A 210 4.38 7.56 22.97
N THR A 211 4.72 8.85 22.89
CA THR A 211 3.75 9.93 22.64
C THR A 211 3.06 9.74 21.29
N TYR A 212 3.83 9.40 20.25
CA TYR A 212 3.28 9.09 18.93
C TYR A 212 2.35 7.87 18.99
N ALA A 213 2.76 6.80 19.68
CA ALA A 213 1.96 5.58 19.80
C ALA A 213 0.61 5.85 20.48
N ILE A 214 0.62 6.56 21.62
CA ILE A 214 -0.61 6.96 22.32
C ILE A 214 -1.51 7.76 21.38
N ASN A 215 -0.95 8.72 20.64
CA ASN A 215 -1.71 9.49 19.65
C ASN A 215 -2.32 8.59 18.54
N SER A 216 -1.60 7.57 18.04
CA SER A 216 -2.13 6.65 17.02
C SER A 216 -3.32 5.83 17.55
N TYR A 217 -3.22 5.29 18.77
CA TYR A 217 -4.34 4.61 19.44
C TYR A 217 -5.53 5.54 19.69
N THR A 218 -5.29 6.77 20.16
CA THR A 218 -6.35 7.76 20.35
C THR A 218 -7.05 8.09 19.04
N ARG A 219 -6.30 8.38 17.96
CA ARG A 219 -6.86 8.68 16.63
C ARG A 219 -7.67 7.52 16.07
N SER A 220 -7.16 6.29 16.22
CA SER A 220 -7.87 5.08 15.79
C SER A 220 -9.22 4.94 16.48
N LYS A 221 -9.23 5.08 17.81
CA LYS A 221 -10.46 5.03 18.62
C LYS A 221 -11.45 6.11 18.20
N THR A 222 -10.99 7.35 18.10
CA THR A 222 -11.83 8.48 17.67
C THR A 222 -12.40 8.29 16.28
N ALA A 223 -11.62 7.76 15.33
CA ALA A 223 -12.08 7.50 13.96
C ALA A 223 -13.13 6.38 13.90
N TRP A 224 -12.94 5.31 14.68
CA TRP A 224 -13.94 4.23 14.82
C TRP A 224 -15.24 4.73 15.45
N GLU A 225 -15.16 5.46 16.56
CA GLU A 225 -16.32 6.05 17.25
C GLU A 225 -17.07 7.06 16.36
N ALA A 226 -16.35 7.81 15.51
CA ALA A 226 -16.92 8.75 14.56
C ALA A 226 -17.39 8.11 13.24
N GLY A 227 -17.33 6.78 13.11
CA GLY A 227 -17.80 6.05 11.93
C GLY A 227 -17.00 6.31 10.65
N LYS A 228 -15.74 6.77 10.75
CA LYS A 228 -14.90 7.15 9.60
C LYS A 228 -14.55 5.98 8.69
N PHE A 229 -14.64 4.76 9.20
CA PHE A 229 -14.30 3.54 8.47
C PHE A 229 -15.51 2.82 7.84
N ALA A 230 -16.72 3.37 8.01
CA ALA A 230 -17.96 2.72 7.58
C ALA A 230 -18.01 2.40 6.08
N ASP A 231 -17.36 3.24 5.25
CA ASP A 231 -17.34 3.06 3.80
C ASP A 231 -16.19 2.18 3.29
N GLU A 232 -15.16 1.97 4.11
CA GLU A 232 -13.99 1.17 3.73
C GLU A 232 -13.96 -0.22 4.36
N VAL A 233 -14.60 -0.45 5.52
CA VAL A 233 -14.59 -1.75 6.20
C VAL A 233 -15.86 -2.54 5.90
N ILE A 234 -15.69 -3.75 5.38
CA ILE A 234 -16.77 -4.73 5.22
C ILE A 234 -16.70 -5.78 6.35
N PRO A 235 -17.82 -6.12 7.01
CA PRO A 235 -17.81 -7.09 8.10
C PRO A 235 -17.49 -8.51 7.61
N VAL A 236 -16.87 -9.31 8.47
CA VAL A 236 -16.50 -10.70 8.22
C VAL A 236 -17.22 -11.61 9.20
N THR A 237 -17.98 -12.58 8.68
CA THR A 237 -18.59 -13.64 9.50
C THR A 237 -17.63 -14.82 9.61
N VAL A 238 -17.27 -15.17 10.84
CA VAL A 238 -16.46 -16.34 11.19
C VAL A 238 -17.39 -17.44 11.71
N THR A 239 -17.49 -18.53 10.95
CA THR A 239 -18.34 -19.68 11.28
C THR A 239 -17.48 -20.84 11.79
N VAL A 240 -17.85 -21.36 12.96
CA VAL A 240 -17.24 -22.57 13.54
C VAL A 240 -18.34 -23.58 13.80
N LYS A 241 -18.21 -24.79 13.23
CA LYS A 241 -19.21 -25.85 13.38
C LYS A 241 -19.51 -26.10 14.87
N GLY A 242 -20.79 -25.98 15.25
CA GLY A 242 -21.25 -26.17 16.62
C GLY A 242 -21.10 -24.94 17.54
N LYS A 243 -20.74 -23.77 17.00
CA LYS A 243 -20.75 -22.48 17.70
C LYS A 243 -21.60 -21.46 16.94
N PRO A 244 -22.16 -20.45 17.62
CA PRO A 244 -22.78 -19.31 16.94
C PRO A 244 -21.77 -18.59 16.03
N ASP A 245 -22.26 -18.04 14.92
CA ASP A 245 -21.46 -17.20 14.05
C ASP A 245 -20.99 -15.94 14.79
N VAL A 246 -19.75 -15.54 14.54
CA VAL A 246 -19.17 -14.31 15.07
C VAL A 246 -18.98 -13.32 13.93
N VAL A 247 -19.62 -12.16 14.03
CA VAL A 247 -19.46 -11.07 13.04
C VAL A 247 -18.40 -10.11 13.53
N VAL A 248 -17.24 -10.13 12.88
CA VAL A 248 -16.15 -9.18 13.09
C VAL A 248 -16.39 -7.98 12.17
N LYS A 249 -16.72 -6.82 12.75
CA LYS A 249 -17.12 -5.60 12.01
C LYS A 249 -16.23 -4.39 12.27
N GLU A 250 -15.20 -4.56 13.08
CA GLU A 250 -14.36 -3.49 13.59
C GLU A 250 -12.94 -4.02 13.83
N ASP A 251 -11.93 -3.18 13.63
CA ASP A 251 -10.53 -3.52 13.92
C ASP A 251 -10.37 -3.94 15.40
N GLU A 252 -9.60 -5.00 15.64
CA GLU A 252 -9.47 -5.60 16.96
C GLU A 252 -8.42 -4.88 17.81
N GLU A 253 -7.31 -4.47 17.19
CA GLU A 253 -6.05 -4.15 17.87
C GLU A 253 -6.11 -2.85 18.70
N TYR A 254 -6.81 -1.83 18.20
CA TYR A 254 -6.77 -0.49 18.81
C TYR A 254 -7.37 -0.43 20.22
N LYS A 255 -8.14 -1.46 20.59
CA LYS A 255 -8.74 -1.64 21.92
C LYS A 255 -7.79 -2.29 22.92
N ARG A 256 -6.66 -2.85 22.46
CA ARG A 256 -5.73 -3.67 23.26
C ARG A 256 -4.57 -2.84 23.80
N VAL A 257 -4.89 -1.73 24.46
CA VAL A 257 -3.89 -0.80 25.01
C VAL A 257 -4.22 -0.39 26.44
N ASP A 258 -3.17 -0.25 27.26
CA ASP A 258 -3.22 0.37 28.57
C ASP A 258 -2.22 1.52 28.59
N PHE A 259 -2.71 2.75 28.43
CA PHE A 259 -1.87 3.94 28.35
C PHE A 259 -0.98 4.14 29.58
N SER A 260 -1.40 3.66 30.76
CA SER A 260 -0.60 3.77 31.99
C SER A 260 0.63 2.84 31.99
N LYS A 261 0.64 1.82 31.12
CA LYS A 261 1.73 0.86 30.97
C LYS A 261 2.70 1.22 29.86
N VAL A 262 2.29 1.99 28.86
CA VAL A 262 3.13 2.39 27.72
C VAL A 262 4.54 2.84 28.15
N PRO A 263 4.71 3.86 29.02
CA PRO A 263 6.06 4.32 29.42
C PRO A 263 6.83 3.31 30.30
N LYS A 264 6.16 2.29 30.84
CA LYS A 264 6.74 1.28 31.74
C LYS A 264 7.22 0.03 30.99
N LEU A 265 6.86 -0.12 29.72
CA LEU A 265 7.26 -1.28 28.93
C LEU A 265 8.77 -1.30 28.71
N LYS A 266 9.34 -2.50 28.81
CA LYS A 266 10.72 -2.78 28.44
C LYS A 266 10.88 -2.73 26.92
N THR A 267 12.06 -2.34 26.47
CA THR A 267 12.45 -2.38 25.07
C THR A 267 12.70 -3.83 24.66
N VAL A 268 12.05 -4.26 23.57
CA VAL A 268 11.97 -5.70 23.24
C VAL A 268 13.03 -6.15 22.24
N PHE A 269 13.59 -5.21 21.48
CA PHE A 269 14.60 -5.51 20.44
C PHE A 269 16.03 -5.20 20.90
N GLN A 270 16.22 -4.19 21.74
CA GLN A 270 17.54 -3.77 22.22
C GLN A 270 17.51 -3.53 23.74
N LYS A 271 18.40 -4.22 24.47
CA LYS A 271 18.47 -4.12 25.94
C LYS A 271 19.07 -2.80 26.41
N GLU A 272 20.19 -2.39 25.81
CA GLU A 272 20.91 -1.18 26.20
C GLU A 272 20.44 0.01 25.38
N ASN A 273 19.96 1.07 26.03
CA ASN A 273 19.53 2.32 25.39
C ASN A 273 18.54 2.12 24.23
N GLY A 274 17.69 1.09 24.33
CA GLY A 274 16.61 0.86 23.37
C GLY A 274 15.48 1.88 23.56
N THR A 275 14.67 2.02 22.52
CA THR A 275 13.53 2.93 22.45
C THR A 275 12.26 2.24 21.96
N VAL A 276 12.39 1.13 21.24
CA VAL A 276 11.26 0.42 20.63
C VAL A 276 10.68 -0.62 21.60
N THR A 277 9.37 -0.55 21.80
CA THR A 277 8.58 -1.44 22.67
C THR A 277 7.43 -2.08 21.92
N ALA A 278 6.74 -3.02 22.56
CA ALA A 278 5.53 -3.61 22.00
C ALA A 278 4.39 -2.60 21.79
N ALA A 279 4.35 -1.47 22.51
CA ALA A 279 3.29 -0.47 22.36
C ALA A 279 3.56 0.56 21.26
N ASN A 280 4.83 0.80 20.91
CA ASN A 280 5.22 1.78 19.90
C ASN A 280 5.77 1.14 18.60
N ALA A 281 5.61 -0.19 18.48
CA ALA A 281 5.83 -0.97 17.28
C ALA A 281 4.48 -1.46 16.72
N SER A 282 4.40 -1.72 15.42
CA SER A 282 3.23 -2.42 14.89
C SER A 282 3.14 -3.86 15.40
N THR A 283 1.92 -4.36 15.53
CA THR A 283 1.65 -5.75 15.94
C THR A 283 1.59 -6.71 14.74
N LEU A 284 1.49 -8.01 15.03
CA LEU A 284 1.26 -9.06 14.02
C LEU A 284 -0.26 -9.23 13.86
N ASN A 285 -0.74 -9.35 12.62
CA ASN A 285 -2.18 -9.26 12.36
C ASN A 285 -2.63 -10.04 11.13
N ASP A 286 -3.95 -10.18 11.02
CA ASP A 286 -4.63 -10.79 9.87
C ASP A 286 -5.53 -9.76 9.19
N GLY A 287 -5.53 -9.71 7.86
CA GLY A 287 -6.43 -8.83 7.12
C GLY A 287 -6.18 -8.79 5.61
N ALA A 288 -7.14 -8.26 4.88
CA ALA A 288 -7.03 -8.01 3.44
C ALA A 288 -7.66 -6.68 3.02
N ALA A 289 -7.14 -6.08 1.96
CA ALA A 289 -7.66 -4.88 1.32
C ALA A 289 -7.63 -5.05 -0.20
N ALA A 290 -8.62 -4.51 -0.89
CA ALA A 290 -8.73 -4.55 -2.33
C ALA A 290 -9.31 -3.24 -2.89
N VAL A 291 -8.83 -2.86 -4.06
CA VAL A 291 -9.31 -1.74 -4.87
C VAL A 291 -9.71 -2.24 -6.25
N VAL A 292 -10.80 -1.72 -6.79
CA VAL A 292 -11.12 -1.86 -8.22
C VAL A 292 -10.50 -0.66 -8.94
N LEU A 293 -9.59 -0.95 -9.85
CA LEU A 293 -8.91 0.02 -10.69
C LEU A 293 -9.44 -0.10 -12.12
N MET A 294 -9.60 1.02 -12.79
CA MET A 294 -9.97 1.03 -14.20
C MET A 294 -9.40 2.24 -14.91
N THR A 295 -9.36 2.19 -16.24
CA THR A 295 -9.11 3.40 -17.03
C THR A 295 -10.31 4.36 -16.93
N ALA A 296 -10.08 5.65 -17.11
CA ALA A 296 -11.16 6.64 -17.16
C ALA A 296 -12.23 6.28 -18.22
N ASP A 297 -11.81 5.81 -19.40
CA ASP A 297 -12.69 5.36 -20.48
C ASP A 297 -13.58 4.18 -20.05
N ALA A 298 -13.03 3.23 -19.28
CA ALA A 298 -13.79 2.10 -18.76
C ALA A 298 -14.79 2.52 -17.67
N ALA A 299 -14.43 3.51 -16.84
CA ALA A 299 -15.36 4.08 -15.86
C ALA A 299 -16.56 4.73 -16.56
N GLU A 300 -16.33 5.48 -17.64
CA GLU A 300 -17.39 6.06 -18.45
C GLU A 300 -18.25 4.98 -19.13
N ARG A 301 -17.61 3.98 -19.76
CA ARG A 301 -18.28 2.84 -20.41
C ARG A 301 -19.20 2.08 -19.45
N LEU A 302 -18.77 1.91 -18.20
CA LEU A 302 -19.50 1.16 -17.17
C LEU A 302 -20.41 2.06 -16.30
N ASN A 303 -20.46 3.36 -16.59
CA ASN A 303 -21.21 4.35 -15.80
C ASN A 303 -20.88 4.32 -14.30
N VAL A 304 -19.59 4.15 -13.98
CA VAL A 304 -19.07 4.11 -12.61
C VAL A 304 -18.55 5.49 -12.26
N LYS A 305 -18.94 6.02 -11.09
CA LYS A 305 -18.38 7.25 -10.55
C LYS A 305 -17.09 6.94 -9.78
N PRO A 306 -15.90 7.34 -10.27
CA PRO A 306 -14.67 6.99 -9.57
C PRO A 306 -14.48 7.81 -8.28
N LEU A 307 -13.79 7.22 -7.30
CA LEU A 307 -13.47 7.83 -6.01
C LEU A 307 -12.28 8.77 -6.09
N ALA A 308 -11.24 8.35 -6.80
CA ALA A 308 -9.96 9.05 -6.88
C ALA A 308 -9.22 8.69 -8.16
N ARG A 309 -8.27 9.53 -8.56
CA ARG A 309 -7.32 9.30 -9.64
C ARG A 309 -5.95 8.97 -9.07
N ILE A 310 -5.26 7.99 -9.66
CA ILE A 310 -3.86 7.69 -9.33
C ILE A 310 -2.98 8.63 -10.18
N VAL A 311 -2.21 9.49 -9.51
CA VAL A 311 -1.48 10.58 -10.16
C VAL A 311 -0.04 10.19 -10.44
N ALA A 312 0.67 9.69 -9.44
CA ALA A 312 2.06 9.30 -9.53
C ALA A 312 2.41 8.26 -8.46
N PHE A 313 3.44 7.46 -8.70
CA PHE A 313 3.97 6.51 -7.73
C PHE A 313 5.45 6.24 -8.00
N ALA A 314 6.19 5.91 -6.96
CA ALA A 314 7.62 5.62 -7.05
C ALA A 314 8.04 4.56 -6.04
N ASP A 315 9.16 3.90 -6.34
CA ASP A 315 9.91 3.09 -5.41
C ASP A 315 11.27 3.74 -5.17
N ALA A 316 11.75 3.69 -3.92
CA ALA A 316 13.12 4.05 -3.56
C ALA A 316 13.73 2.94 -2.71
N ALA A 317 15.06 2.89 -2.66
CA ALA A 317 15.79 1.97 -1.80
C ALA A 317 17.06 2.64 -1.25
N VAL A 318 17.40 2.25 -0.03
CA VAL A 318 18.62 2.63 0.70
C VAL A 318 19.23 1.37 1.32
N GLU A 319 20.23 1.53 2.19
CA GLU A 319 20.80 0.41 2.94
C GLU A 319 19.72 -0.38 3.71
N PRO A 320 19.80 -1.72 3.78
CA PRO A 320 18.77 -2.55 4.40
C PRO A 320 18.38 -2.15 5.83
N ILE A 321 19.39 -1.80 6.65
CA ILE A 321 19.19 -1.36 8.05
C ILE A 321 18.52 0.01 8.16
N ASP A 322 18.55 0.80 7.09
CA ASP A 322 18.04 2.17 7.02
C ASP A 322 16.67 2.22 6.29
N PHE A 323 15.96 1.09 6.17
CA PHE A 323 14.58 1.08 5.67
C PHE A 323 13.63 2.12 6.31
N PRO A 324 13.77 2.52 7.60
CA PRO A 324 12.88 3.51 8.19
C PRO A 324 12.89 4.87 7.47
N ILE A 325 14.00 5.23 6.83
CA ILE A 325 14.15 6.50 6.10
C ILE A 325 13.87 6.37 4.60
N ALA A 326 13.72 5.14 4.07
CA ALA A 326 13.43 4.92 2.65
C ALA A 326 12.19 5.69 2.12
N PRO A 327 11.08 5.84 2.88
CA PRO A 327 9.94 6.62 2.42
C PRO A 327 10.28 8.10 2.18
N ALA A 328 11.21 8.68 2.95
CA ALA A 328 11.67 10.06 2.77
C ALA A 328 12.42 10.29 1.45
N TYR A 329 12.81 9.22 0.75
CA TYR A 329 13.36 9.28 -0.61
C TYR A 329 12.30 9.00 -1.68
N ALA A 330 11.36 8.09 -1.43
CA ALA A 330 10.27 7.79 -2.36
C ALA A 330 9.28 8.97 -2.50
N VAL A 331 8.98 9.66 -1.41
CA VAL A 331 8.04 10.79 -1.38
C VAL A 331 8.49 11.94 -2.31
N PRO A 332 9.72 12.47 -2.22
CA PRO A 332 10.19 13.52 -3.12
C PRO A 332 10.19 13.10 -4.60
N MET A 333 10.41 11.83 -4.91
CA MET A 333 10.33 11.32 -6.29
C MET A 333 8.90 11.47 -6.84
N VAL A 334 7.89 11.06 -6.06
CA VAL A 334 6.48 11.19 -6.44
C VAL A 334 6.06 12.65 -6.58
N LEU A 335 6.44 13.51 -5.62
CA LEU A 335 6.13 14.94 -5.66
C LEU A 335 6.76 15.62 -6.88
N LYS A 336 8.03 15.33 -7.16
CA LYS A 336 8.76 15.86 -8.31
C LYS A 336 8.12 15.42 -9.64
N ASP A 337 7.76 14.15 -9.77
CA ASP A 337 7.13 13.60 -10.96
C ASP A 337 5.74 14.23 -11.22
N ALA A 338 4.97 14.42 -10.14
CA ALA A 338 3.67 15.10 -10.22
C ALA A 338 3.76 16.63 -10.34
N GLY A 339 4.95 17.22 -10.22
CA GLY A 339 5.14 18.67 -10.20
C GLY A 339 4.49 19.37 -8.99
N LEU A 340 4.34 18.66 -7.88
CA LEU A 340 3.73 19.15 -6.63
C LEU A 340 4.79 19.39 -5.55
N LYS A 341 4.41 20.16 -4.54
CA LYS A 341 5.19 20.37 -3.32
C LYS A 341 4.53 19.66 -2.13
N LYS A 342 5.29 19.50 -1.04
CA LYS A 342 4.77 18.87 0.19
C LYS A 342 3.61 19.67 0.80
N GLU A 343 3.55 20.98 0.57
CA GLU A 343 2.48 21.85 1.05
C GLU A 343 1.13 21.59 0.34
N ASP A 344 1.17 21.07 -0.89
CA ASP A 344 -0.02 20.74 -1.70
C ASP A 344 -0.74 19.47 -1.20
N ILE A 345 -0.08 18.70 -0.32
CA ILE A 345 -0.63 17.46 0.22
C ILE A 345 -1.51 17.76 1.43
N ALA A 346 -2.77 17.37 1.33
CA ALA A 346 -3.77 17.54 2.38
C ALA A 346 -3.65 16.46 3.46
N MET A 347 -3.32 15.23 3.06
CA MET A 347 -3.24 14.07 3.96
C MET A 347 -2.08 13.15 3.60
N TRP A 348 -1.35 12.72 4.63
CA TRP A 348 -0.24 11.79 4.52
C TRP A 348 -0.59 10.50 5.23
N GLU A 349 -0.42 9.37 4.54
CA GLU A 349 -0.41 8.06 5.16
C GLU A 349 1.02 7.51 5.11
N VAL A 350 1.76 7.65 6.20
CA VAL A 350 3.10 7.05 6.35
C VAL A 350 2.94 5.81 7.21
N ASN A 351 3.05 4.62 6.61
CA ASN A 351 2.75 3.38 7.31
C ASN A 351 3.56 3.24 8.62
N GLU A 352 2.85 3.04 9.72
CA GLU A 352 3.42 3.01 11.06
C GLU A 352 4.03 1.63 11.40
N ALA A 353 5.03 1.17 10.66
CA ALA A 353 5.74 -0.07 11.01
C ALA A 353 6.32 0.02 12.44
N PHE A 354 6.80 1.21 12.80
CA PHE A 354 7.12 1.62 14.16
C PHE A 354 6.77 3.10 14.29
N SER A 355 6.45 3.60 15.49
CA SER A 355 6.32 5.03 15.76
C SER A 355 7.54 5.80 15.26
N LEU A 356 8.72 5.21 15.43
CA LEU A 356 10.00 5.71 14.94
C LEU A 356 9.99 6.04 13.45
N VAL A 357 9.41 5.17 12.60
CA VAL A 357 9.39 5.38 11.14
C VAL A 357 8.65 6.66 10.80
N VAL A 358 7.50 6.90 11.43
CA VAL A 358 6.72 8.10 11.14
C VAL A 358 7.43 9.36 11.62
N LEU A 359 7.98 9.34 12.84
CA LEU A 359 8.73 10.46 13.40
C LEU A 359 9.95 10.81 12.55
N ALA A 360 10.68 9.80 12.05
CA ALA A 360 11.80 9.99 11.15
C ALA A 360 11.38 10.68 9.84
N ASN A 361 10.27 10.26 9.25
CA ASN A 361 9.77 10.84 8.00
C ASN A 361 9.19 12.25 8.18
N ILE A 362 8.48 12.50 9.29
CA ILE A 362 8.03 13.86 9.67
C ILE A 362 9.24 14.80 9.76
N LYS A 363 10.30 14.36 10.45
CA LYS A 363 11.52 15.14 10.64
C LYS A 363 12.26 15.40 9.33
N MET A 364 12.46 14.38 8.50
CA MET A 364 13.24 14.50 7.26
C MET A 364 12.51 15.24 6.14
N LEU A 365 11.19 15.07 6.04
CA LEU A 365 10.38 15.76 5.04
C LEU A 365 9.92 17.15 5.51
N GLU A 366 10.04 17.41 6.82
CA GLU A 366 9.56 18.63 7.50
C GLU A 366 8.09 18.91 7.12
N ILE A 367 7.24 17.94 7.41
CA ILE A 367 5.79 17.97 7.14
C ILE A 367 4.99 18.15 8.44
N ASP A 368 3.80 18.73 8.32
CA ASP A 368 2.91 18.98 9.45
C ASP A 368 2.40 17.66 10.07
N PRO A 369 2.74 17.35 11.33
CA PRO A 369 2.28 16.14 12.01
C PRO A 369 0.76 16.02 12.09
N GLN A 370 0.02 17.13 12.05
CA GLN A 370 -1.45 17.11 12.12
C GLN A 370 -2.10 16.55 10.86
N LYS A 371 -1.36 16.49 9.74
CA LYS A 371 -1.82 15.92 8.46
C LYS A 371 -1.36 14.47 8.26
N VAL A 372 -0.62 13.89 9.21
CA VAL A 372 -0.03 12.54 9.09
C VAL A 372 -0.84 11.53 9.89
N ASN A 373 -1.25 10.43 9.25
CA ASN A 373 -1.94 9.28 9.84
C ASN A 373 -3.13 9.71 10.71
N ILE A 374 -4.01 10.54 10.14
CA ILE A 374 -4.91 11.35 10.96
C ILE A 374 -5.98 10.53 11.69
N ASN A 375 -6.26 9.33 11.19
CA ASN A 375 -7.22 8.37 11.74
C ASN A 375 -6.51 7.14 12.36
N GLY A 376 -5.25 7.29 12.75
CA GLY A 376 -4.41 6.22 13.29
C GLY A 376 -3.77 5.36 12.19
N GLY A 377 -3.00 4.35 12.59
CA GLY A 377 -2.28 3.51 11.65
C GLY A 377 -1.79 2.20 12.24
N ALA A 378 -0.76 1.62 11.64
CA ALA A 378 -0.32 0.26 11.91
C ALA A 378 0.19 -0.01 13.34
N VAL A 379 0.57 1.02 14.12
CA VAL A 379 0.93 0.84 15.54
C VAL A 379 -0.29 0.44 16.37
N SER A 380 -1.47 1.00 16.06
CA SER A 380 -2.69 0.79 16.84
C SER A 380 -3.73 -0.08 16.15
N LEU A 381 -3.84 -0.02 14.82
CA LEU A 381 -4.77 -0.82 14.02
C LEU A 381 -4.20 -2.20 13.68
N GLY A 382 -2.88 -2.34 13.72
CA GLY A 382 -2.16 -3.57 13.36
C GLY A 382 -1.58 -3.57 11.94
N HIS A 383 -0.68 -4.52 11.67
CA HIS A 383 0.11 -4.58 10.44
C HIS A 383 0.15 -5.98 9.80
N PRO A 384 -0.92 -6.41 9.11
CA PRO A 384 -0.83 -7.54 8.19
C PRO A 384 0.04 -7.09 7.01
N ILE A 385 1.28 -7.59 6.96
CA ILE A 385 2.38 -6.97 6.17
C ILE A 385 2.07 -6.90 4.67
N GLY A 386 1.47 -7.93 4.06
CA GLY A 386 1.07 -7.91 2.66
C GLY A 386 -0.10 -6.97 2.33
N MET A 387 -0.94 -6.63 3.32
CA MET A 387 -2.18 -5.84 3.17
C MET A 387 -1.96 -4.34 3.36
N SER A 388 -1.07 -3.95 4.25
CA SER A 388 -1.04 -2.58 4.79
C SER A 388 -0.76 -1.50 3.75
N GLY A 389 0.07 -1.80 2.73
CA GLY A 389 0.31 -0.87 1.62
C GLY A 389 -0.95 -0.58 0.79
N ALA A 390 -1.87 -1.55 0.65
CA ALA A 390 -3.16 -1.32 0.01
C ALA A 390 -4.14 -0.60 0.95
N ARG A 391 -4.16 -0.97 2.25
CA ARG A 391 -5.02 -0.33 3.27
C ARG A 391 -4.86 1.17 3.31
N ILE A 392 -3.63 1.69 3.30
CA ILE A 392 -3.40 3.13 3.38
C ILE A 392 -3.86 3.88 2.13
N VAL A 393 -3.82 3.23 0.96
CA VAL A 393 -4.38 3.79 -0.28
C VAL A 393 -5.92 3.75 -0.24
N VAL A 394 -6.50 2.65 0.25
CA VAL A 394 -7.95 2.55 0.51
C VAL A 394 -8.39 3.71 1.41
N HIS A 395 -7.65 3.97 2.48
CA HIS A 395 -8.00 5.00 3.44
C HIS A 395 -7.99 6.40 2.83
N LEU A 396 -6.92 6.77 2.12
CA LEU A 396 -6.87 8.05 1.41
C LEU A 396 -8.03 8.19 0.40
N ALA A 397 -8.37 7.11 -0.31
CA ALA A 397 -9.46 7.14 -1.29
C ALA A 397 -10.82 7.45 -0.66
N HIS A 398 -11.01 7.27 0.65
CA HIS A 398 -12.23 7.61 1.37
C HIS A 398 -12.13 8.90 2.20
N ALA A 399 -11.01 9.11 2.88
CA ALA A 399 -10.83 10.18 3.87
C ALA A 399 -10.58 11.56 3.24
N LEU A 400 -9.98 11.61 2.05
CA LEU A 400 -9.76 12.87 1.33
C LEU A 400 -11.08 13.52 0.89
N LYS A 401 -11.12 14.85 0.89
CA LYS A 401 -12.21 15.62 0.28
C LYS A 401 -11.92 15.83 -1.20
N LYS A 402 -12.98 16.07 -1.98
CA LYS A 402 -12.90 16.29 -3.43
C LYS A 402 -11.85 17.36 -3.78
N GLY A 403 -10.97 17.02 -4.72
CA GLY A 403 -9.89 17.87 -5.21
C GLY A 403 -8.59 17.80 -4.40
N GLU A 404 -8.63 17.27 -3.17
CA GLU A 404 -7.44 17.14 -2.33
C GLU A 404 -6.50 16.05 -2.82
N TYR A 405 -5.20 16.29 -2.64
CA TYR A 405 -4.14 15.31 -2.85
C TYR A 405 -3.80 14.61 -1.53
N GLY A 406 -3.69 13.28 -1.60
CA GLY A 406 -3.15 12.48 -0.50
C GLY A 406 -1.97 11.64 -0.96
N LEU A 407 -0.98 11.52 -0.09
CA LEU A 407 0.25 10.79 -0.38
C LEU A 407 0.46 9.67 0.64
N ALA A 408 0.40 8.44 0.16
CA ALA A 408 0.71 7.24 0.93
C ALA A 408 2.16 6.82 0.72
N SER A 409 2.86 6.41 1.77
CA SER A 409 4.20 5.84 1.69
C SER A 409 4.39 4.71 2.69
N ILE A 410 5.15 3.70 2.29
CA ILE A 410 5.36 2.49 3.09
C ILE A 410 6.78 1.97 2.88
N CYS A 411 7.52 1.81 3.98
CA CYS A 411 8.81 1.15 3.98
C CYS A 411 8.67 -0.37 3.86
N ASN A 412 9.73 -1.07 3.46
CA ASN A 412 9.75 -2.53 3.39
C ASN A 412 11.12 -3.08 3.80
N GLY A 413 11.13 -4.27 4.43
CA GLY A 413 12.36 -4.99 4.77
C GLY A 413 13.29 -5.13 3.56
N GLY A 414 14.59 -5.06 3.80
CA GLY A 414 15.62 -4.99 2.76
C GLY A 414 15.96 -3.57 2.28
N GLY A 415 15.43 -2.51 2.93
CA GLY A 415 15.85 -1.12 2.68
C GLY A 415 14.98 -0.34 1.69
N GLY A 416 13.84 -0.90 1.26
CA GLY A 416 12.99 -0.28 0.24
C GLY A 416 11.84 0.56 0.80
N ALA A 417 11.23 1.36 -0.07
CA ALA A 417 9.91 1.94 0.13
C ALA A 417 9.13 2.03 -1.18
N SER A 418 7.81 2.14 -1.07
CA SER A 418 6.90 2.53 -2.15
C SER A 418 6.11 3.76 -1.70
N ALA A 419 5.83 4.69 -2.62
CA ALA A 419 4.98 5.84 -2.39
C ALA A 419 3.99 6.02 -3.54
N MET A 420 2.79 6.51 -3.23
CA MET A 420 1.70 6.72 -4.17
C MET A 420 0.93 8.00 -3.84
N LEU A 421 0.73 8.83 -4.86
CA LEU A 421 -0.08 10.03 -4.81
C LEU A 421 -1.41 9.77 -5.51
N ILE A 422 -2.50 10.09 -4.82
CA ILE A 422 -3.84 10.08 -5.40
C ILE A 422 -4.51 11.44 -5.23
N GLN A 423 -5.46 11.74 -6.12
CA GLN A 423 -6.32 12.92 -6.04
C GLN A 423 -7.77 12.48 -5.95
N LYS A 424 -8.51 12.98 -4.95
CA LYS A 424 -9.93 12.68 -4.79
C LYS A 424 -10.78 13.39 -5.85
N LEU A 425 -11.76 12.70 -6.43
CA LEU A 425 -12.61 13.19 -7.53
C LEU A 425 -14.00 13.69 -7.10
#